data_AF-A0A7Y3UJJ8-F1
#
_entry.id   AF-A0A7Y3UJJ8-F1
#
_cell.length_a   1.000
_cell.length_b   1.000
_cell.length_c   1.000
_cell.angle_alpha   90.00
_cell.angle_beta   90.00
_cell.angle_gamma   90.00
#
_symmetry.space_group_name_H-M   'P 1'
#
loop_
_entity.id
_entity.type
_entity.pdbx_description
1 polymer ?
#
loop_
_entity_poly.entity_id
_entity_poly.type
_entity_poly.pdbx_seq_one_letter_code
_entity_poly.pdbx_strand_id
1 'polypeptide(L)'
;MVDYRKGRGKDELEPFFPNEILRHTLLTFFLISAVLVAVITFPESFQKATGEFSTFQTRPPWYLLPFYQLSFLVKSRGCYSTVLAVFALFFLAIPFLDRNPKRRLWKKPVFLSLVILSLSLVIILGLMRYLK
;
A
#
# COMPACT_ATOMS: atom_id res chain seq x y z
N MET A 1 -40.63 -3.42 -3.57
CA MET A 1 -39.33 -3.83 -3.01
C MET A 1 -38.32 -3.87 -4.13
N VAL A 2 -37.17 -3.21 -4.00
CA VAL A 2 -36.09 -3.25 -5.01
C VAL A 2 -35.40 -4.61 -4.94
N ASP A 3 -35.27 -5.31 -6.07
CA ASP A 3 -34.56 -6.60 -6.13
C ASP A 3 -33.04 -6.40 -6.24
N TYR A 4 -32.35 -6.64 -5.13
CA TYR A 4 -30.90 -6.50 -5.02
C TYR A 4 -30.10 -7.67 -5.64
N ARG A 5 -30.79 -8.71 -6.16
CA ARG A 5 -30.12 -9.84 -6.83
C ARG A 5 -29.79 -9.55 -8.30
N LYS A 6 -30.43 -8.54 -8.88
CA LYS A 6 -30.28 -8.21 -10.31
C LYS A 6 -28.87 -7.67 -10.61
N GLY A 7 -28.09 -8.42 -11.37
CA GLY A 7 -26.75 -8.05 -11.82
C GLY A 7 -25.60 -8.45 -10.89
N ARG A 8 -25.89 -9.20 -9.82
CA ARG A 8 -24.88 -9.77 -8.91
C ARG A 8 -24.48 -11.20 -9.31
N GLY A 9 -23.20 -11.52 -9.17
CA GLY A 9 -22.69 -12.88 -9.35
C GLY A 9 -23.17 -13.82 -8.23
N LYS A 10 -23.08 -15.14 -8.43
CA LYS A 10 -23.45 -16.13 -7.39
C LYS A 10 -22.66 -15.89 -6.10
N ASP A 11 -21.38 -15.61 -6.21
CA ASP A 11 -20.45 -15.36 -5.11
C ASP A 11 -20.81 -14.07 -4.32
N GLU A 12 -21.38 -13.07 -4.99
CA GLU A 12 -21.82 -11.81 -4.34
C GLU A 12 -23.15 -11.97 -3.58
N LEU A 13 -23.85 -13.09 -3.79
CA LEU A 13 -25.11 -13.43 -3.14
C LEU A 13 -24.94 -14.51 -2.06
N GLU A 14 -23.71 -15.00 -1.87
CA GLU A 14 -23.42 -15.96 -0.81
C GLU A 14 -23.62 -15.33 0.58
N PRO A 15 -24.16 -16.10 1.54
CA PRO A 15 -24.30 -15.61 2.91
C PRO A 15 -22.92 -15.39 3.54
N PHE A 16 -22.78 -14.26 4.22
CA PHE A 16 -21.53 -13.88 4.89
C PHE A 16 -21.07 -14.94 5.91
N PHE A 17 -21.98 -15.39 6.77
CA PHE A 17 -21.75 -16.52 7.67
C PHE A 17 -22.29 -17.80 7.03
N PRO A 18 -21.54 -18.92 7.00
CA PRO A 18 -20.18 -19.09 7.52
C PRO A 18 -19.07 -18.81 6.48
N ASN A 19 -19.42 -18.68 5.20
CA ASN A 19 -18.47 -18.78 4.08
C ASN A 19 -17.34 -17.74 4.13
N GLU A 20 -17.69 -16.45 4.17
CA GLU A 20 -16.69 -15.37 4.13
C GLU A 20 -15.88 -15.34 5.43
N ILE A 21 -16.49 -15.67 6.57
CA ILE A 21 -15.77 -15.77 7.84
C ILE A 21 -14.70 -16.86 7.76
N LEU A 22 -15.03 -18.05 7.26
CA LEU A 22 -14.06 -19.13 7.09
C LEU A 22 -12.94 -18.72 6.13
N ARG A 23 -13.27 -18.09 5.00
CA ARG A 23 -12.28 -17.62 4.01
C ARG A 23 -11.31 -16.60 4.62
N HIS A 24 -11.82 -15.60 5.33
CA HIS A 24 -10.99 -14.59 6.01
C HIS A 24 -10.17 -15.19 7.16
N THR A 25 -10.74 -16.14 7.91
CA THR A 25 -10.04 -16.82 9.01
C THR A 25 -8.85 -17.63 8.48
N LEU A 26 -9.06 -18.43 7.43
CA LEU A 26 -7.99 -19.22 6.79
C LEU A 26 -6.89 -18.31 6.22
N LEU A 27 -7.25 -17.23 5.54
CA LEU A 27 -6.28 -16.26 5.01
C LEU A 27 -5.47 -15.60 6.15
N THR A 28 -6.11 -15.28 7.26
CA THR A 28 -5.45 -14.66 8.42
C THR A 28 -4.46 -15.61 9.07
N PHE A 29 -4.87 -16.87 9.31
CA PHE A 29 -3.96 -17.91 9.82
C PHE A 29 -2.77 -18.14 8.88
N PHE A 30 -3.03 -18.20 7.58
CA PHE A 30 -1.97 -18.34 6.58
C PHE A 30 -0.98 -17.16 6.65
N LEU A 31 -1.47 -15.92 6.70
CA LEU A 31 -0.62 -14.73 6.77
C LEU A 31 0.22 -14.70 8.06
N ILE A 32 -0.38 -15.02 9.21
CA ILE A 32 0.35 -15.12 10.49
C ILE A 32 1.43 -16.19 10.41
N SER A 33 1.11 -17.36 9.86
CA SER A 33 2.08 -18.45 9.70
C SER A 33 3.24 -18.06 8.77
N ALA A 34 2.98 -17.35 7.68
CA ALA A 34 4.01 -16.87 6.76
C ALA A 34 4.96 -15.87 7.44
N VAL A 35 4.42 -14.97 8.28
CA VAL A 35 5.23 -14.03 9.08
C VAL A 35 6.08 -14.78 10.10
N LEU A 36 5.53 -15.77 10.82
CA LEU A 36 6.28 -16.59 11.77
C LEU A 36 7.45 -17.32 11.10
N VAL A 37 7.21 -17.95 9.95
CA VAL A 37 8.26 -18.63 9.17
C VAL A 37 9.32 -17.62 8.72
N ALA A 38 8.93 -16.43 8.28
CA ALA A 38 9.87 -15.39 7.87
C ALA A 38 10.75 -14.91 9.05
N VAL A 39 10.18 -14.75 10.24
CA VAL A 39 10.93 -14.35 11.45
C VAL A 39 11.95 -15.41 11.85
N ILE A 40 11.58 -16.69 11.81
CA ILE A 40 12.48 -17.81 12.13
C ILE A 40 13.60 -17.94 11.09
N THR A 41 13.29 -17.72 9.80
CA THR A 41 14.26 -17.90 8.69
C THR A 41 15.24 -16.73 8.57
N PHE A 42 14.83 -15.49 8.92
CA PHE A 42 15.62 -14.28 8.74
C PHE A 42 15.86 -13.49 10.04
N PRO A 43 16.43 -14.10 11.11
CA PRO A 43 16.52 -13.48 12.44
C PRO A 43 17.36 -12.20 12.46
N GLU A 44 18.47 -12.14 11.70
CA GLU A 44 19.36 -10.97 11.68
C GLU A 44 18.71 -9.70 11.14
N SER A 45 17.75 -9.84 10.22
CA SER A 45 17.03 -8.70 9.65
C SER A 45 16.17 -7.99 10.69
N PHE A 46 15.68 -8.74 11.69
CA PHE A 46 14.88 -8.23 12.79
C PHE A 46 15.71 -7.85 14.03
N GLN A 47 16.82 -8.54 14.30
CA GLN A 47 17.71 -8.23 15.45
C GLN A 47 18.44 -6.89 15.32
N LYS A 48 18.74 -6.43 14.10
CA LYS A 48 19.33 -5.09 13.86
C LYS A 48 18.42 -3.95 14.34
N ALA A 49 17.12 -4.18 14.53
CA ALA A 49 16.17 -3.18 15.03
C ALA A 49 16.16 -3.05 16.57
N THR A 50 16.67 -4.03 17.31
CA THR A 50 16.55 -4.14 18.78
C THR A 50 17.85 -3.84 19.55
N GLY A 51 18.96 -3.52 18.87
CA GLY A 51 20.23 -3.24 19.53
C GLY A 51 20.32 -1.81 20.10
N GLU A 52 20.21 -1.66 21.43
CA GLU A 52 20.27 -0.38 22.15
C GLU A 52 21.60 0.41 21.99
N PHE A 53 22.69 -0.24 21.54
CA PHE A 53 24.03 0.37 21.44
C PHE A 53 24.67 0.27 20.08
N SER A 54 23.86 0.17 19.04
CA SER A 54 24.36 0.04 17.69
C SER A 54 24.57 1.44 17.09
N THR A 55 25.82 1.88 16.93
CA THR A 55 26.23 3.11 16.18
C THR A 55 25.97 2.94 14.67
N PHE A 56 24.85 2.33 14.31
CA PHE A 56 24.51 1.96 12.95
C PHE A 56 23.86 3.16 12.29
N GLN A 57 24.39 3.51 11.13
CA GLN A 57 23.77 4.43 10.20
C GLN A 57 22.31 4.01 10.01
N THR A 58 21.40 4.77 10.63
CA THR A 58 19.99 4.44 10.73
C THR A 58 19.37 4.58 9.35
N ARG A 59 19.52 3.53 8.52
CA ARG A 59 18.80 3.45 7.25
C ARG A 59 17.31 3.40 7.61
N PRO A 60 16.48 4.29 7.06
CA PRO A 60 15.06 4.27 7.35
C PRO A 60 14.46 2.93 6.90
N PRO A 61 13.36 2.48 7.53
CA PRO A 61 12.61 1.30 7.10
C PRO A 61 12.27 1.34 5.61
N TRP A 62 12.14 0.17 4.98
CA TRP A 62 11.96 0.03 3.53
C TRP A 62 10.77 0.83 2.98
N TYR A 63 9.68 0.92 3.75
CA TYR A 63 8.47 1.68 3.37
C TYR A 63 8.66 3.20 3.44
N LEU A 64 9.71 3.70 4.11
CA LEU A 64 10.08 5.12 4.19
C LEU A 64 11.18 5.53 3.21
N LEU A 65 11.88 4.57 2.58
CA LEU A 65 12.90 4.84 1.57
C LEU A 65 12.45 5.78 0.44
N PRO A 66 11.26 5.61 -0.19
CA PRO A 66 10.84 6.50 -1.28
C PRO A 66 10.66 7.95 -0.82
N PHE A 67 10.13 8.16 0.38
CA PHE A 67 9.96 9.50 0.96
C PHE A 67 11.30 10.13 1.32
N TYR A 68 12.22 9.33 1.85
CA TYR A 68 13.59 9.78 2.11
C TYR A 68 14.29 10.21 0.81
N GLN A 69 14.14 9.43 -0.25
CA GLN A 69 14.72 9.75 -1.55
C GLN A 69 14.11 11.03 -2.14
N LEU A 70 12.80 11.18 -2.01
CA LEU A 70 12.09 12.39 -2.44
C LEU A 70 12.59 13.62 -1.68
N SER A 71 12.80 13.52 -0.37
CA SER A 71 13.38 14.60 0.44
C SER A 71 14.80 14.95 0.03
N PHE A 72 15.60 13.97 -0.40
CA PHE A 72 16.94 14.21 -0.91
C PHE A 72 16.93 14.93 -2.27
N LEU A 73 15.99 14.58 -3.16
CA LEU A 73 15.81 15.23 -4.45
C LEU A 73 15.30 16.67 -4.29
N VAL A 74 14.35 16.89 -3.38
CA VAL A 74 13.76 18.20 -3.08
C VAL A 74 14.56 18.85 -1.94
N LYS A 75 15.70 19.44 -2.29
CA LYS A 75 16.66 20.05 -1.34
C LYS A 75 16.04 21.11 -0.42
N SER A 76 14.94 21.74 -0.83
CA SER A 76 14.18 22.71 -0.03
C SER A 76 13.10 22.02 0.83
N ARG A 77 13.22 22.16 2.15
CA ARG A 77 12.24 21.60 3.11
C ARG A 77 10.80 22.07 2.86
N GLY A 78 10.64 23.35 2.47
CA GLY A 78 9.34 23.92 2.14
C GLY A 78 8.68 23.21 0.96
N CYS A 79 9.39 23.05 -0.16
CA CYS A 79 8.85 22.35 -1.33
C CYS A 79 8.56 20.88 -1.05
N TYR A 80 9.38 20.20 -0.25
CA TYR A 80 9.13 18.81 0.12
C TYR A 80 7.78 18.67 0.86
N SER A 81 7.54 19.49 1.89
CA SER A 81 6.28 19.49 2.61
C SER A 81 5.09 19.84 1.72
N THR A 82 5.26 20.80 0.80
CA THR A 82 4.21 21.16 -0.18
C THR A 82 3.88 20.00 -1.11
N VAL A 83 4.88 19.30 -1.64
CA VAL A 83 4.65 18.14 -2.53
C VAL A 83 3.88 17.05 -1.79
N LEU A 84 4.25 16.73 -0.55
CA LEU A 84 3.51 15.75 0.25
C LEU A 84 2.08 16.20 0.55
N ALA A 85 1.89 17.47 0.89
CA ALA A 85 0.56 18.02 1.15
C ALA A 85 -0.34 17.97 -0.10
N VAL A 86 0.20 18.29 -1.28
CA VAL A 86 -0.52 18.19 -2.55
C VAL A 86 -0.88 16.74 -2.86
N PHE A 87 0.04 15.79 -2.64
CA PHE A 87 -0.26 14.36 -2.81
C PHE A 87 -1.36 13.89 -1.85
N ALA A 88 -1.27 14.24 -0.56
CA ALA A 88 -2.29 13.87 0.42
C ALA A 88 -3.66 14.48 0.09
N LEU A 89 -3.69 15.75 -0.32
CA LEU A 89 -4.91 16.43 -0.76
C LEU A 89 -5.48 15.76 -2.02
N PHE A 90 -4.63 15.39 -2.98
CA PHE A 90 -5.04 14.67 -4.18
C PHE A 90 -5.70 13.33 -3.83
N PHE A 91 -5.12 12.56 -2.91
CA PHE A 91 -5.72 11.31 -2.41
C PHE A 91 -7.07 11.53 -1.73
N LEU A 92 -7.20 12.58 -0.92
CA LEU A 92 -8.47 12.94 -0.27
C LEU A 92 -9.51 13.43 -1.29
N ALA A 93 -9.05 14.05 -2.38
CA ALA A 93 -9.90 14.56 -3.45
C ALA A 93 -10.36 13.49 -4.46
N ILE A 94 -9.81 12.26 -4.41
CA ILE A 94 -10.19 11.14 -5.31
C ILE A 94 -11.71 10.97 -5.45
N PRO A 95 -12.52 10.84 -4.37
CA PRO A 95 -13.97 10.64 -4.51
C PRO A 95 -14.69 11.81 -5.21
N PHE A 96 -14.12 13.03 -5.16
CA PHE A 96 -14.70 14.21 -5.80
C PHE A 96 -14.27 14.35 -7.25
N LEU A 97 -13.04 13.92 -7.57
CA LEU A 97 -12.44 13.98 -8.89
C LEU A 97 -12.92 12.84 -9.79
N ASP A 98 -13.13 11.65 -9.23
CA ASP A 98 -13.63 10.47 -9.96
C ASP A 98 -15.15 10.29 -9.75
N ARG A 99 -15.95 11.10 -10.45
CA ARG A 99 -17.42 10.99 -10.48
C ARG A 99 -17.96 9.94 -11.45
N ASN A 100 -17.12 9.07 -12.00
CA ASN A 100 -17.55 8.14 -13.04
C ASN A 100 -18.48 7.05 -12.47
N PRO A 101 -19.68 6.83 -13.04
CA PRO A 101 -20.65 5.85 -12.55
C PRO A 101 -20.19 4.39 -12.66
N LYS A 102 -19.14 4.10 -13.46
CA LYS A 102 -18.60 2.74 -13.60
C LYS A 102 -17.75 2.39 -12.38
N ARG A 103 -18.17 1.42 -11.56
CA ARG A 103 -17.42 0.99 -10.36
C ARG A 103 -16.13 0.21 -10.64
N ARG A 104 -16.03 -0.47 -11.79
CA ARG A 104 -14.88 -1.34 -12.11
C ARG A 104 -13.68 -0.52 -12.60
N LEU A 105 -12.54 -0.64 -11.93
CA LEU A 105 -11.28 0.07 -12.23
C LEU A 105 -10.79 -0.17 -13.67
N TRP A 106 -10.90 -1.40 -14.19
CA TRP A 106 -10.51 -1.75 -15.57
C TRP A 106 -11.30 -1.00 -16.65
N LYS A 107 -12.47 -0.44 -16.31
CA LYS A 107 -13.25 0.39 -17.24
C LYS A 107 -12.86 1.87 -17.18
N LYS A 108 -11.84 2.23 -16.38
CA LYS A 108 -11.30 3.59 -16.20
C LYS A 108 -9.81 3.62 -16.56
N PRO A 109 -9.43 3.55 -17.85
CA PRO A 109 -8.03 3.42 -18.26
C PRO A 109 -7.16 4.59 -17.78
N VAL A 110 -7.67 5.82 -17.80
CA VAL A 110 -6.93 7.03 -17.36
C VAL A 110 -6.66 7.01 -15.85
N PHE A 111 -7.66 6.67 -15.05
CA PHE A 111 -7.48 6.58 -13.59
C PHE A 111 -6.54 5.43 -13.23
N LEU A 112 -6.70 4.28 -13.90
CA LEU A 112 -5.82 3.13 -13.72
C LEU A 112 -4.38 3.46 -14.08
N SER A 113 -4.13 4.18 -15.18
CA SER A 113 -2.77 4.61 -15.55
C SER A 113 -2.16 5.55 -14.51
N LEU A 114 -2.95 6.44 -13.91
CA LEU A 114 -2.46 7.35 -12.86
C LEU A 114 -2.10 6.60 -11.57
N VAL A 115 -2.90 5.59 -11.19
CA VAL A 115 -2.59 4.71 -10.06
C VAL A 115 -1.30 3.92 -10.32
N ILE A 116 -1.18 3.31 -11.50
CA ILE A 116 0.01 2.54 -11.89
C ILE A 116 1.25 3.43 -11.91
N LEU A 117 1.16 4.64 -12.48
CA LEU A 117 2.25 5.60 -12.49
C LEU A 117 2.66 6.00 -11.07
N SER A 118 1.70 6.26 -10.19
CA SER A 118 1.96 6.61 -8.79
C SER A 118 2.67 5.47 -8.04
N LEU A 119 2.20 4.23 -8.21
CA LEU A 119 2.84 3.05 -7.62
C LEU A 119 4.26 2.84 -8.16
N SER A 120 4.43 2.98 -9.47
CA SER A 120 5.73 2.84 -10.13
C SER A 120 6.72 3.87 -9.60
N LEU A 121 6.30 5.13 -9.40
CA LEU A 121 7.12 6.18 -8.82
C LEU A 121 7.61 5.81 -7.41
N VAL A 122 6.71 5.32 -6.54
CA VAL A 122 7.07 4.90 -5.17
C VAL A 122 8.08 3.75 -5.20
N ILE A 123 7.87 2.75 -6.06
CA ILE A 123 8.78 1.60 -6.19
C ILE A 123 10.15 2.04 -6.70
N ILE A 124 10.19 2.86 -7.76
CA ILE A 124 11.45 3.35 -8.35
C ILE A 124 12.25 4.19 -7.35
N LEU A 125 11.59 5.11 -6.64
CA LEU A 125 12.25 5.93 -5.61
C LEU A 125 12.79 5.07 -4.46
N GLY A 126 12.01 4.09 -4.01
CA GLY A 126 12.43 3.14 -2.97
C GLY A 126 13.63 2.31 -3.40
N LEU A 127 13.61 1.74 -4.60
CA LEU A 127 14.71 0.96 -5.18
C LEU A 127 15.96 1.81 -5.37
N MET A 128 15.83 3.02 -5.91
CA MET A 128 16.96 3.92 -6.14
C MET A 128 17.67 4.27 -4.83
N ARG A 129 16.92 4.41 -3.72
CA ARG A 129 17.51 4.63 -2.40
C ARG A 129 18.03 3.35 -1.75
N TYR A 130 17.44 2.21 -2.03
CA TYR A 130 17.93 0.93 -1.53
C TYR A 130 19.30 0.57 -2.14
N LEU A 131 19.48 0.83 -3.43
CA LEU A 131 20.69 0.52 -4.20
C LEU A 131 21.84 1.50 -3.98
N LYS A 132 21.59 2.70 -3.45
CA LYS A 132 22.57 3.77 -3.21
C LYS A 132 22.93 3.89 -1.74
#